data_AF-A3JY34-F1
#
_entry.id   AF-A3JY34-F1
#
_cell.length_a   1.000
_cell.length_b   1.000
_cell.length_c   1.000
_cell.angle_alpha   90.00
_cell.angle_beta   90.00
_cell.angle_gamma   90.00
#
_symmetry.space_group_name_H-M   'P 1'
#
loop_
_entity.id
_entity.type
_entity.pdbx_description
1 polymer ?
#
loop_
_entity_poly.entity_id
_entity_poly.type
_entity_poly.pdbx_seq_one_letter_code
_entity_poly.pdbx_strand_id
1 'polypeptide(L)'
;MWGTDALALMRSGLPAAEAVARVTTPDTGKAERQMSALDLTGATAHFTGGNSIAVAGAREAAGVVVAGNLLASEAVLDACLEGFLTATGGLDERLLTALETASRAGGDSRGLLSAALLVVSRSTPPLTLRVDYSEAPLSALRVLHGHATNGLYADWLHHVPVTDDPHRALPFASTELPIGET
;
A
#
# COMPACT_ATOMS: atom_id res chain seq x y z
N MET A 1 -7.71 -13.21 -12.10
CA MET A 1 -8.09 -12.78 -10.72
C MET A 1 -8.06 -11.25 -10.66
N TRP A 2 -8.99 -10.61 -9.93
CA TRP A 2 -9.24 -9.15 -10.02
C TRP A 2 -7.99 -8.26 -10.03
N GLY A 3 -7.15 -8.32 -8.99
CA GLY A 3 -5.99 -7.42 -8.86
C GLY A 3 -4.98 -7.53 -10.00
N THR A 4 -4.53 -8.75 -10.33
CA THR A 4 -3.54 -8.98 -11.40
C THR A 4 -4.11 -8.63 -12.78
N ASP A 5 -5.38 -8.95 -13.01
CA ASP A 5 -6.02 -8.74 -14.31
C ASP A 5 -6.25 -7.24 -14.55
N ALA A 6 -6.65 -6.47 -13.54
CA ALA A 6 -6.80 -5.03 -13.68
C ALA A 6 -5.47 -4.33 -13.93
N LEU A 7 -4.38 -4.75 -13.26
CA LEU A 7 -3.04 -4.25 -13.56
C LEU A 7 -2.61 -4.58 -14.99
N ALA A 8 -2.94 -5.77 -15.51
CA ALA A 8 -2.66 -6.14 -16.89
C ALA A 8 -3.46 -5.28 -17.89
N LEU A 9 -4.74 -5.03 -17.60
CA LEU A 9 -5.59 -4.16 -18.42
C LEU A 9 -5.08 -2.70 -18.41
N MET A 10 -4.74 -2.15 -17.24
CA MET A 10 -4.17 -0.80 -17.15
C MET A 10 -2.82 -0.69 -17.86
N ARG A 11 -1.98 -1.74 -17.80
CA ARG A 11 -0.73 -1.81 -18.58
C ARG A 11 -0.98 -1.78 -20.10
N SER A 12 -2.11 -2.32 -20.56
CA SER A 12 -2.51 -2.25 -21.98
C SER A 12 -3.13 -0.90 -22.39
N GLY A 13 -3.23 0.06 -21.46
CA GLY A 13 -3.70 1.42 -21.72
C GLY A 13 -5.13 1.71 -21.30
N LEU A 14 -5.83 0.76 -20.66
CA LEU A 14 -7.17 1.02 -20.13
C LEU A 14 -7.11 1.90 -18.87
N PRO A 15 -8.00 2.89 -18.72
CA PRO A 15 -8.14 3.63 -17.47
C PRO A 15 -8.57 2.74 -16.29
N ALA A 16 -8.27 3.16 -15.06
CA ALA A 16 -8.60 2.41 -13.85
C ALA A 16 -10.09 1.99 -13.79
N ALA A 17 -11.01 2.89 -14.14
CA ALA A 17 -12.45 2.64 -14.14
C ALA A 17 -12.86 1.51 -15.09
N GLU A 18 -12.31 1.50 -16.30
CA GLU A 18 -12.59 0.44 -17.27
C GLU A 18 -11.99 -0.90 -16.84
N ALA A 19 -10.78 -0.88 -16.29
CA ALA A 19 -10.12 -2.07 -15.78
C ALA A 19 -10.91 -2.72 -14.62
N VAL A 20 -11.36 -1.92 -13.64
CA VAL A 20 -12.21 -2.39 -12.53
C VAL A 20 -13.53 -2.94 -13.06
N ALA A 21 -14.22 -2.24 -13.97
CA ALA A 21 -15.46 -2.73 -14.54
C ALA A 21 -15.27 -4.07 -15.29
N ARG A 22 -14.18 -4.20 -16.06
CA ARG A 22 -13.88 -5.41 -16.84
C ARG A 22 -13.60 -6.64 -16.00
N VAL A 23 -12.92 -6.49 -14.85
CA VAL A 23 -12.63 -7.64 -13.98
C VAL A 23 -13.79 -7.98 -13.05
N THR A 24 -14.57 -7.00 -12.61
CA THR A 24 -15.67 -7.21 -11.66
C THR A 24 -16.96 -7.66 -12.32
N THR A 25 -17.32 -7.13 -13.50
CA THR A 25 -18.59 -7.43 -14.19
C THR A 25 -18.85 -8.92 -14.44
N PRO A 26 -17.88 -9.72 -14.94
CA PRO A 26 -18.10 -11.14 -15.21
C PRO A 26 -18.07 -12.02 -13.95
N ASP A 27 -17.60 -11.51 -12.80
CA ASP A 27 -17.58 -12.27 -11.56
C ASP A 27 -18.99 -12.32 -10.93
N THR A 28 -19.64 -13.49 -11.01
CA THR A 28 -20.95 -13.72 -10.40
C THR A 28 -20.92 -13.63 -8.87
N GLY A 29 -19.75 -13.75 -8.25
CA GLY A 29 -19.50 -13.58 -6.81
C GLY A 29 -19.03 -12.18 -6.42
N LYS A 30 -19.06 -11.19 -7.33
CA LYS A 30 -18.53 -9.85 -7.06
C LYS A 30 -19.12 -9.18 -5.82
N ALA A 31 -20.36 -9.50 -5.46
CA ALA A 31 -21.02 -8.94 -4.28
C ALA A 31 -20.26 -9.22 -2.96
N GLU A 32 -19.42 -10.25 -2.91
CA GLU A 32 -18.64 -10.67 -1.74
C GLU A 32 -17.23 -10.06 -1.65
N ARG A 33 -16.86 -9.18 -2.58
CA ARG A 33 -15.49 -8.71 -2.75
C ARG A 33 -15.43 -7.20 -2.91
N GLN A 34 -14.24 -6.67 -2.68
CA GLN A 34 -13.93 -5.25 -2.85
C GLN A 34 -12.66 -5.10 -3.68
N MET A 35 -12.58 -4.04 -4.47
CA MET A 35 -11.42 -3.67 -5.26
C MET A 35 -11.26 -2.16 -5.33
N SER A 36 -10.02 -1.69 -5.33
CA SER A 36 -9.65 -0.35 -5.74
C SER A 36 -8.50 -0.42 -6.75
N ALA A 37 -8.39 0.61 -7.59
CA ALA A 37 -7.35 0.76 -8.59
C ALA A 37 -6.99 2.25 -8.71
N LEU A 38 -5.72 2.49 -9.03
CA LEU A 38 -5.14 3.78 -9.34
C LEU A 38 -4.27 3.59 -10.58
N ASP A 39 -4.51 4.34 -11.64
CA ASP A 39 -3.68 4.28 -12.85
C ASP A 39 -2.55 5.32 -12.82
N LEU A 40 -1.65 5.23 -13.81
CA LEU A 40 -0.47 6.11 -13.91
C LEU A 40 -0.81 7.58 -14.20
N THR A 41 -2.05 7.89 -14.56
CA THR A 41 -2.51 9.28 -14.72
C THR A 41 -2.98 9.89 -13.41
N GLY A 42 -3.06 9.08 -12.34
CA GLY A 42 -3.60 9.47 -11.04
C GLY A 42 -5.11 9.29 -10.93
N ALA A 43 -5.78 8.73 -11.95
CA ALA A 43 -7.21 8.45 -11.92
C ALA A 43 -7.48 7.17 -11.12
N THR A 44 -8.53 7.22 -10.31
CA THR A 44 -8.92 6.16 -9.38
C THR A 44 -10.20 5.47 -9.83
N ALA A 45 -10.39 4.25 -9.36
CA ALA A 45 -11.66 3.55 -9.44
C ALA A 45 -11.77 2.55 -8.29
N HIS A 46 -13.00 2.24 -7.88
CA HIS A 46 -13.26 1.21 -6.90
C HIS A 46 -14.58 0.49 -7.15
N PHE A 47 -14.70 -0.69 -6.57
CA PHE A 47 -15.92 -1.48 -6.51
C PHE A 47 -16.06 -2.04 -5.10
N THR A 48 -17.20 -1.81 -4.46
CA THR A 48 -17.57 -2.41 -3.17
C THR A 48 -18.78 -3.30 -3.41
N GLY A 49 -18.62 -4.62 -3.22
CA GLY A 49 -19.70 -5.57 -3.39
C GLY A 49 -20.82 -5.35 -2.36
N GLY A 50 -22.07 -5.53 -2.79
CA GLY A 50 -23.25 -5.27 -1.96
C GLY A 50 -23.38 -6.12 -0.70
N ASN A 51 -22.65 -7.24 -0.59
CA ASN A 51 -22.60 -8.10 0.59
C ASN A 51 -21.38 -7.84 1.48
N SER A 52 -20.57 -6.81 1.17
CA SER A 52 -19.46 -6.39 2.03
C SER A 52 -19.99 -6.00 3.41
N ILE A 53 -19.35 -6.49 4.47
CA ILE A 53 -19.82 -6.24 5.84
C ILE A 53 -19.64 -4.75 6.16
N ALA A 54 -20.73 -4.09 6.56
CA ALA A 54 -20.70 -2.68 6.92
C ALA A 54 -19.89 -2.43 8.21
N VAL A 55 -19.19 -1.30 8.35
CA VAL A 55 -19.09 -0.22 7.35
C VAL A 55 -18.13 -0.61 6.21
N ALA A 56 -18.59 -0.41 4.98
CA ALA A 56 -17.83 -0.71 3.76
C ALA A 56 -18.00 0.39 2.72
N GLY A 57 -16.89 0.87 2.17
CA GLY A 57 -16.91 2.01 1.27
C GLY A 57 -15.52 2.37 0.76
N ALA A 58 -15.45 3.52 0.10
CA ALA A 58 -14.21 4.12 -0.36
C ALA A 58 -14.26 5.64 -0.27
N ARG A 59 -13.08 6.27 -0.35
CA ARG A 59 -12.86 7.71 -0.52
C ARG A 59 -11.77 7.91 -1.55
N GLU A 60 -11.91 8.95 -2.35
CA GLU A 60 -11.00 9.26 -3.46
C GLU A 60 -10.58 10.72 -3.39
N ALA A 61 -9.32 10.96 -3.76
CA ALA A 61 -8.80 12.28 -4.09
C ALA A 61 -7.78 12.13 -5.22
N ALA A 62 -7.23 13.25 -5.69
CA ALA A 62 -6.24 13.21 -6.77
C ALA A 62 -5.04 12.32 -6.39
N GLY A 63 -4.83 11.23 -7.13
CA GLY A 63 -3.71 10.31 -6.92
C GLY A 63 -3.85 9.37 -5.71
N VAL A 64 -5.04 9.23 -5.12
CA VAL A 64 -5.25 8.34 -3.96
C VAL A 64 -6.68 7.81 -3.89
N VAL A 65 -6.79 6.52 -3.57
CA VAL A 65 -8.05 5.86 -3.22
C VAL A 65 -7.85 5.08 -1.93
N VAL A 66 -8.73 5.31 -0.96
CA VAL A 66 -8.84 4.54 0.28
C VAL A 66 -10.09 3.70 0.19
N ALA A 67 -9.99 2.40 0.46
CA ALA A 67 -11.14 1.51 0.52
C ALA A 67 -11.04 0.61 1.76
N GLY A 68 -12.18 0.21 2.29
CA GLY A 68 -12.25 -0.73 3.41
C GLY A 68 -13.65 -1.31 3.59
N ASN A 69 -13.72 -2.36 4.39
CA ASN A 69 -14.94 -3.05 4.83
C ASN A 69 -14.76 -3.51 6.28
N LEU A 70 -15.87 -3.86 6.94
CA LEU A 70 -15.91 -4.23 8.36
C LEU A 70 -15.29 -3.16 9.28
N LEU A 71 -15.38 -1.90 8.88
CA LEU A 71 -14.80 -0.77 9.62
C LEU A 71 -15.70 -0.37 10.78
N ALA A 72 -15.08 0.16 11.85
CA ALA A 72 -15.79 0.60 13.03
C ALA A 72 -16.77 1.75 12.75
N SER A 73 -16.46 2.60 11.76
CA SER A 73 -17.34 3.67 11.28
C SER A 73 -16.86 4.24 9.92
N GLU A 74 -17.68 5.07 9.27
CA GLU A 74 -17.28 5.84 8.09
C GLU A 74 -16.10 6.78 8.37
N ALA A 75 -15.98 7.26 9.61
CA ALA A 75 -14.90 8.16 10.01
C ALA A 75 -13.51 7.52 9.87
N VAL A 76 -13.41 6.18 9.82
CA VAL A 76 -12.15 5.48 9.55
C VAL A 76 -11.64 5.75 8.14
N LEU A 77 -12.54 5.77 7.14
CA LEU A 77 -12.18 6.08 5.75
C LEU A 77 -11.78 7.55 5.61
N ASP A 78 -12.55 8.44 6.23
CA ASP A 78 -12.29 9.88 6.20
C ASP A 78 -10.95 10.21 6.87
N ALA A 79 -10.68 9.62 8.04
CA ALA A 79 -9.44 9.79 8.78
C ALA A 79 -8.23 9.23 8.02
N CYS A 80 -8.39 8.10 7.33
CA CYS A 80 -7.32 7.53 6.50
C CYS A 80 -6.94 8.46 5.34
N LEU A 81 -7.94 8.96 4.60
CA LEU A 81 -7.69 9.87 3.49
C LEU A 81 -7.08 11.19 3.97
N GLU A 82 -7.63 11.79 5.03
CA GLU A 82 -7.10 13.02 5.61
C GLU A 82 -5.67 12.85 6.12
N GLY A 83 -5.38 11.72 6.77
CA GLY A 83 -4.03 11.37 7.21
C GLY A 83 -3.04 11.33 6.05
N PHE A 84 -3.42 10.77 4.90
CA PHE A 84 -2.58 10.77 3.71
C PHE A 84 -2.38 12.17 3.09
N LEU A 85 -3.44 12.97 3.05
CA LEU A 85 -3.44 14.30 2.42
C LEU A 85 -2.64 15.32 3.24
N THR A 86 -2.69 15.22 4.57
CA THR A 86 -2.02 16.15 5.49
C THR A 86 -0.60 15.73 5.88
N ALA A 87 -0.26 14.45 5.74
CA ALA A 87 1.07 13.96 6.03
C ALA A 87 2.14 14.57 5.11
N THR A 88 3.29 14.85 5.70
CA THR A 88 4.48 15.34 5.00
C THR A 88 5.53 14.23 4.85
N GLY A 89 6.46 14.39 3.91
CA GLY A 89 7.55 13.43 3.69
C GLY A 89 7.35 12.56 2.45
N GLY A 90 8.06 11.44 2.41
CA GLY A 90 7.98 10.45 1.33
C GLY A 90 6.62 9.77 1.23
N LEU A 91 6.36 9.10 0.11
CA LEU A 91 5.10 8.38 -0.10
C LEU A 91 4.87 7.29 0.97
N ASP A 92 5.93 6.59 1.34
CA ASP A 92 5.98 5.59 2.41
C ASP A 92 5.55 6.16 3.77
N GLU A 93 6.08 7.33 4.16
CA GLU A 93 5.68 8.02 5.39
C GLU A 93 4.21 8.43 5.38
N ARG A 94 3.75 9.01 4.26
CA ARG A 94 2.36 9.46 4.10
C ARG A 94 1.38 8.28 4.16
N LEU A 95 1.74 7.14 3.59
CA LEU A 95 0.93 5.91 3.66
C LEU A 95 0.88 5.34 5.09
N LEU A 96 2.00 5.34 5.82
CA LEU A 96 2.01 4.88 7.21
C LEU A 96 1.18 5.80 8.11
N THR A 97 1.29 7.12 7.95
CA THR A 97 0.46 8.09 8.69
C THR A 97 -1.02 7.93 8.40
N ALA A 98 -1.40 7.61 7.16
CA ALA A 98 -2.78 7.31 6.79
C ALA A 98 -3.33 6.10 7.57
N LEU A 99 -2.57 5.00 7.62
CA LEU A 99 -2.95 3.78 8.36
C LEU A 99 -3.08 4.03 9.87
N GLU A 100 -2.13 4.77 10.45
CA GLU A 100 -2.15 5.13 11.88
C GLU A 100 -3.35 6.02 12.23
N THR A 101 -3.65 7.00 11.39
CA THR A 101 -4.79 7.91 11.56
C THR A 101 -6.11 7.15 11.45
N ALA A 102 -6.23 6.23 10.49
CA ALA A 102 -7.38 5.34 10.34
C ALA A 102 -7.58 4.44 11.56
N SER A 103 -6.49 3.85 12.08
CA SER A 103 -6.53 3.00 13.27
C SER A 103 -6.98 3.77 14.52
N ARG A 104 -6.50 5.01 14.71
CA ARG A 104 -6.94 5.90 15.80
C ARG A 104 -8.43 6.28 15.71
N ALA A 105 -8.98 6.33 14.51
CA ALA A 105 -10.41 6.56 14.28
C ALA A 105 -11.29 5.31 14.50
N GLY A 106 -10.69 4.17 14.84
CA GLY A 106 -11.38 2.92 15.18
C GLY A 106 -10.95 1.72 14.34
N GLY A 107 -10.39 1.94 13.15
CA GLY A 107 -9.87 0.87 12.29
C GLY A 107 -10.90 -0.20 11.89
N ASP A 108 -10.39 -1.42 11.67
CA ASP A 108 -11.20 -2.63 11.51
C ASP A 108 -11.90 -2.95 12.84
N SER A 109 -13.19 -3.27 12.79
CA SER A 109 -14.03 -3.52 13.97
C SER A 109 -13.56 -4.71 14.81
N ARG A 110 -12.71 -5.58 14.26
CA ARG A 110 -12.15 -6.76 14.94
C ARG A 110 -10.78 -6.48 15.58
N GLY A 111 -10.23 -5.29 15.39
CA GLY A 111 -8.82 -5.00 15.64
C GLY A 111 -7.92 -5.43 14.48
N LEU A 112 -6.63 -5.12 14.61
CA LEU A 112 -5.62 -5.39 13.57
C LEU A 112 -4.65 -6.48 14.04
N LEU A 113 -4.37 -7.44 13.16
CA LEU A 113 -3.36 -8.47 13.38
C LEU A 113 -2.23 -8.46 12.35
N SER A 114 -2.40 -7.72 11.25
CA SER A 114 -1.40 -7.61 10.19
C SER A 114 -1.38 -6.20 9.62
N ALA A 115 -0.25 -5.84 9.00
CA ALA A 115 -0.08 -4.60 8.26
C ALA A 115 1.00 -4.78 7.19
N ALA A 116 0.85 -4.09 6.07
CA ALA A 116 1.79 -4.17 4.97
C ALA A 116 1.93 -2.82 4.25
N LEU A 117 3.10 -2.60 3.67
CA LEU A 117 3.42 -1.46 2.82
C LEU A 117 4.12 -1.96 1.55
N LEU A 118 3.68 -1.47 0.41
CA LEU A 118 4.36 -1.67 -0.88
C LEU A 118 4.53 -0.33 -1.57
N VAL A 119 5.78 0.08 -1.77
CA VAL A 119 6.13 1.24 -2.60
C VAL A 119 7.03 0.78 -3.73
N VAL A 120 6.64 1.13 -4.96
CA VAL A 120 7.38 0.78 -6.17
C VAL A 120 7.85 2.04 -6.87
N SER A 121 9.06 1.98 -7.40
CA SER A 121 9.72 3.06 -8.15
C SER A 121 10.52 2.44 -9.29
N ARG A 122 10.89 3.27 -10.26
CA ARG A 122 11.83 2.87 -11.31
C ARG A 122 13.29 3.03 -10.90
N SER A 123 13.57 3.95 -9.97
CA SER A 123 14.93 4.36 -9.59
C SER A 123 15.41 3.80 -8.24
N THR A 124 14.51 3.22 -7.44
CA THR A 124 14.79 2.57 -6.17
C THR A 124 14.24 1.14 -6.17
N PRO A 125 14.86 0.19 -5.43
CA PRO A 125 14.29 -1.15 -5.28
C PRO A 125 12.92 -1.09 -4.60
N PRO A 126 12.01 -2.05 -4.86
CA PRO A 126 10.70 -2.08 -4.21
C PRO A 126 10.81 -2.14 -2.68
N LEU A 127 10.13 -1.22 -1.99
CA LEU A 127 9.97 -1.27 -0.55
C LEU A 127 8.75 -2.12 -0.22
N THR A 128 8.98 -3.40 0.08
CA THR A 128 7.94 -4.38 0.42
C THR A 128 8.07 -4.81 1.87
N LEU A 129 7.27 -4.21 2.75
CA LEU A 129 7.30 -4.47 4.19
C LEU A 129 6.02 -5.16 4.61
N ARG A 130 6.12 -6.25 5.36
CA ARG A 130 4.97 -7.04 5.81
C ARG A 130 5.15 -7.49 7.24
N VAL A 131 4.13 -7.22 8.04
CA VAL A 131 3.91 -7.83 9.35
C VAL A 131 2.68 -8.71 9.20
N ASP A 132 2.90 -10.00 8.95
CA ASP A 132 1.81 -10.94 8.67
C ASP A 132 1.06 -11.37 9.95
N TYR A 133 1.69 -11.21 11.12
CA TYR A 133 1.06 -11.38 12.43
C TYR A 133 1.75 -10.54 13.51
N SER A 134 0.97 -9.78 14.28
CA SER A 134 1.39 -9.09 15.51
C SER A 134 0.15 -8.61 16.27
N GLU A 135 0.23 -8.49 17.60
CA GLU A 135 -0.81 -7.80 18.39
C GLU A 135 -0.77 -6.27 18.20
N ALA A 136 0.33 -5.73 17.68
CA ALA A 136 0.52 -4.31 17.39
C ALA A 136 1.13 -4.11 15.99
N PRO A 137 0.43 -4.52 14.91
CA PRO A 137 1.02 -4.65 13.58
C PRO A 137 1.45 -3.32 12.96
N LEU A 138 0.74 -2.21 13.23
CA LEU A 138 1.15 -0.89 12.73
C LEU A 138 2.43 -0.38 13.40
N SER A 139 2.55 -0.55 14.72
CA SER A 139 3.79 -0.23 15.44
C SER A 139 4.96 -1.08 14.96
N ALA A 140 4.74 -2.38 14.76
CA ALA A 140 5.75 -3.28 14.21
C ALA A 140 6.14 -2.90 12.77
N LEU A 141 5.18 -2.52 11.93
CA LEU A 141 5.43 -2.06 10.57
C LEU A 141 6.24 -0.75 10.56
N ARG A 142 5.97 0.17 11.49
CA ARG A 142 6.73 1.41 11.66
C ARG A 142 8.19 1.14 12.04
N VAL A 143 8.44 0.22 12.97
CA VAL A 143 9.80 -0.22 13.34
C VAL A 143 10.50 -0.86 12.14
N LEU A 144 9.83 -1.77 11.43
CA LEU A 144 10.36 -2.42 10.24
C LEU A 144 10.70 -1.40 9.13
N HIS A 145 9.84 -0.40 8.93
CA HIS A 145 10.09 0.72 8.02
C HIS A 145 11.34 1.50 8.40
N GLY A 146 11.51 1.83 9.68
CA GLY A 146 12.72 2.48 10.18
C GLY A 146 14.00 1.71 9.86
N HIS A 147 14.01 0.39 10.09
CA HIS A 147 15.15 -0.47 9.73
C HIS A 147 15.39 -0.57 8.21
N ALA A 148 14.34 -0.53 7.41
CA ALA A 148 14.45 -0.66 5.95
C ALA A 148 14.88 0.64 5.26
N THR A 149 14.70 1.79 5.91
CA THR A 149 14.90 3.13 5.32
C THR A 149 16.02 3.94 5.95
N ASN A 150 16.70 3.41 6.98
CA ASN A 150 17.82 4.08 7.64
C ASN A 150 19.03 3.16 7.83
N GLY A 151 20.20 3.76 8.00
CA GLY A 151 21.45 3.06 8.30
C GLY A 151 21.96 2.16 7.17
N LEU A 152 22.81 1.21 7.53
CA LEU A 152 23.56 0.38 6.57
C LEU A 152 22.69 -0.38 5.58
N TYR A 153 21.49 -0.81 5.99
CA TYR A 153 20.58 -1.50 5.07
C TYR A 153 20.08 -0.57 3.97
N ALA A 154 19.64 0.63 4.33
CA ALA A 154 19.18 1.62 3.36
C ALA A 154 20.33 2.11 2.46
N ASP A 155 21.52 2.32 3.02
CA ASP A 155 22.71 2.67 2.24
C ASP A 155 23.04 1.59 1.21
N TRP A 156 22.98 0.31 1.61
CA TRP A 156 23.20 -0.82 0.72
C TRP A 156 22.21 -0.87 -0.45
N LEU A 157 20.95 -0.45 -0.26
CA LEU A 157 19.95 -0.40 -1.34
C LEU A 157 20.33 0.59 -2.46
N HIS A 158 21.23 1.54 -2.23
CA HIS A 158 21.75 2.40 -3.31
C HIS A 158 22.63 1.66 -4.31
N HIS A 159 23.09 0.45 -3.99
CA HIS A 159 24.02 -0.33 -4.80
C HIS A 159 23.35 -1.41 -5.65
N VAL A 160 22.08 -1.74 -5.37
CA VAL A 160 21.37 -2.83 -6.06
C VAL A 160 20.74 -2.38 -7.37
N PRO A 161 20.56 -3.30 -8.35
CA PRO A 161 19.86 -3.02 -9.60
C PRO A 161 18.45 -2.46 -9.41
N VAL A 162 18.06 -1.55 -10.29
CA VAL A 162 16.70 -1.01 -10.37
C VAL A 162 16.23 -0.96 -11.82
N THR A 163 14.95 -0.63 -12.05
CA THR A 163 14.38 -0.63 -13.41
C THR A 163 15.12 0.33 -14.35
N ASP A 164 15.52 1.51 -13.87
CA ASP A 164 16.24 2.50 -14.68
C ASP A 164 17.76 2.25 -14.76
N ASP A 165 18.30 1.35 -13.94
CA ASP A 165 19.72 0.96 -13.92
C ASP A 165 19.87 -0.53 -13.57
N PRO A 166 19.60 -1.43 -14.53
CA PRO A 166 19.53 -2.86 -14.29
C PRO A 166 20.90 -3.52 -14.07
N HIS A 167 21.98 -2.79 -14.30
CA HIS A 167 23.35 -3.27 -14.13
C HIS A 167 24.11 -2.53 -13.02
N ARG A 168 23.39 -1.82 -12.14
CA ARG A 168 23.96 -1.10 -11.01
C ARG A 168 24.87 -2.03 -10.20
N ALA A 169 26.14 -1.63 -10.08
CA ALA A 169 27.19 -2.40 -9.41
C ALA A 169 28.24 -1.47 -8.78
N LEU A 170 27.78 -0.44 -8.06
CA LEU A 170 28.68 0.43 -7.31
C LEU A 170 29.29 -0.36 -6.14
N PRO A 171 30.61 -0.38 -5.94
CA PRO A 171 31.21 -1.05 -4.79
C PRO A 171 30.66 -0.50 -3.47
N PHE A 172 30.19 -1.37 -2.59
CA PHE A 172 29.75 -0.98 -1.25
C PHE A 172 30.98 -0.66 -0.40
N ALA A 173 31.23 0.62 -0.14
CA ALA A 173 32.38 1.08 0.64
C ALA A 173 31.99 1.25 2.12
N SER A 174 31.63 0.16 2.79
CA SER A 174 31.53 0.15 4.26
C SER A 174 32.65 -0.68 4.86
N THR A 175 33.39 -0.11 5.82
CA THR A 175 34.32 -0.84 6.69
C THR A 175 33.61 -1.56 7.84
N GLU A 176 32.32 -1.30 8.03
CA GLU A 176 31.46 -1.95 9.00
C GLU A 176 30.60 -2.97 8.26
N LEU A 177 30.94 -4.26 8.38
CA LEU A 177 30.04 -5.34 8.01
C LEU A 177 28.81 -5.25 8.91
N PRO A 178 27.59 -5.50 8.41
CA PRO A 178 26.42 -5.62 9.27
C PRO A 178 26.75 -6.68 10.32
N ILE A 179 26.66 -6.27 11.58
CA ILE A 179 26.92 -7.15 12.72
C ILE A 179 25.95 -8.32 12.58
N GLY A 180 26.48 -9.47 12.17
CA GLY A 180 25.78 -10.73 12.30
C GLY A 180 25.70 -11.02 13.79
N GLU A 181 24.58 -10.72 14.41
CA GLU A 181 24.29 -11.29 15.72
C GLU A 181 23.97 -12.77 15.53
N THR A 182 24.81 -13.58 16.18
CA THR A 182 24.73 -15.04 16.35
C THR A 182 23.42 -15.48 16.97
#